data_AF-A0A1I1LBD3-F1
#
_entry.id   AF-A0A1I1LBD3-F1
#
_cell.length_a   1.000
_cell.length_b   1.000
_cell.length_c   1.000
_cell.angle_alpha   90.00
_cell.angle_beta   90.00
_cell.angle_gamma   90.00
#
_symmetry.space_group_name_H-M   'P 1'
#
loop_
_entity.id
_entity.type
_entity.pdbx_description
1 polymer ?
#
loop_
_entity_poly.entity_id
_entity_poly.type
_entity_poly.pdbx_seq_one_letter_code
_entity_poly.pdbx_strand_id
1 'polypeptide(L)' 'MPTGKNVFFIATAGNPISHNFNSIAAVTKEKHCNEIGRYQCAGFDTFGPFKLVGGLQKGHPTEEELQAAVEFYKNL' A
#
# COMPACT_ATOMS: atom_id res chain seq x y z
N MET A 1 -10.28 -11.33 -9.54
CA MET A 1 -9.53 -12.16 -8.56
C MET A 1 -10.10 -13.56 -8.60
N PRO A 2 -9.27 -14.63 -8.69
CA PRO A 2 -9.76 -16.01 -8.64
C PRO A 2 -10.24 -16.35 -7.23
N THR A 3 -11.36 -17.08 -7.14
CA THR A 3 -11.94 -17.49 -5.86
C THR A 3 -10.98 -18.38 -5.05
N GLY A 4 -10.91 -18.18 -3.74
CA GLY A 4 -10.17 -19.07 -2.83
C GLY A 4 -8.64 -18.90 -2.84
N LYS A 5 -8.10 -17.87 -3.51
CA LYS A 5 -6.65 -17.63 -3.55
C LYS A 5 -6.15 -16.81 -2.37
N ASN A 6 -4.91 -17.06 -1.96
CA ASN A 6 -4.18 -16.17 -1.07
C ASN A 6 -3.90 -14.84 -1.77
N VAL A 7 -4.10 -13.72 -1.06
CA VAL A 7 -3.84 -12.36 -1.54
C VAL A 7 -3.13 -11.56 -0.45
N PHE A 8 -2.20 -10.70 -0.84
CA PHE A 8 -1.59 -9.72 0.03
C PHE A 8 -1.73 -8.34 -0.61
N PHE A 9 -1.58 -7.28 0.20
CA PHE A 9 -1.66 -5.91 -0.30
C PHE A 9 -0.38 -5.12 -0.01
N ILE A 10 0.03 -4.32 -0.99
CA ILE A 10 1.15 -3.39 -0.89
C ILE A 10 0.65 -2.05 -1.43
N ALA A 11 0.90 -0.96 -0.71
CA ALA A 11 0.58 0.39 -1.17
C ALA A 11 1.59 1.43 -0.68
N THR A 12 1.60 2.58 -1.34
CA THR A 12 2.24 3.80 -0.85
C THR A 12 1.20 4.91 -0.84
N ALA A 13 1.35 5.91 0.04
CA ALA A 13 0.43 7.04 0.08
C ALA A 13 1.10 8.33 0.57
N GLY A 14 0.64 9.47 0.07
CA GLY A 14 1.03 10.78 0.61
C GLY A 14 0.48 11.00 2.02
N ASN A 15 -0.84 11.16 2.13
CA ASN A 15 -1.56 11.28 3.39
C ASN A 15 -3.08 11.03 3.18
N PRO A 16 -3.79 10.32 4.08
CA PRO A 16 -3.29 9.54 5.21
C PRO A 16 -2.55 8.26 4.79
N ILE A 17 -1.55 7.87 5.58
CA ILE A 17 -0.82 6.60 5.42
C ILE A 17 -1.56 5.43 6.11
N SER A 18 -2.72 5.67 6.72
CA SER A 18 -3.54 4.62 7.31
C SER A 18 -4.75 4.26 6.44
N HIS A 19 -5.13 2.97 6.43
CA HIS A 19 -6.40 2.46 5.90
C HIS A 19 -6.60 2.42 4.37
N ASN A 20 -5.54 2.43 3.56
CA ASN A 20 -5.67 2.41 2.08
C ASN A 20 -5.98 1.02 1.48
N PHE A 21 -6.51 0.08 2.27
CA PHE A 21 -6.85 -1.27 1.82
C PHE A 21 -8.33 -1.65 1.97
N ASN A 22 -9.17 -0.80 2.56
CA ASN A 22 -10.53 -1.19 2.95
C ASN A 22 -11.37 -1.64 1.76
N SER A 23 -11.33 -0.91 0.64
CA SER A 23 -12.11 -1.23 -0.56
C SER A 23 -11.63 -2.52 -1.22
N ILE A 24 -10.32 -2.70 -1.38
CA ILE A 24 -9.77 -3.91 -2.00
C ILE A 24 -9.97 -5.15 -1.10
N ALA A 25 -9.84 -4.99 0.21
CA ALA A 25 -10.11 -6.05 1.18
C ALA A 25 -11.57 -6.52 1.14
N ALA A 26 -12.53 -5.59 0.96
CA ALA A 26 -13.93 -5.93 0.77
C ALA A 26 -14.15 -6.76 -0.51
N VAL A 27 -13.58 -6.31 -1.63
CA VAL A 27 -13.66 -7.03 -2.92
C VAL A 27 -13.03 -8.41 -2.85
N THR A 28 -11.87 -8.56 -2.22
CA THR A 28 -11.21 -9.88 -2.08
C THR A 28 -11.97 -10.79 -1.13
N LYS A 29 -12.58 -10.26 -0.08
CA LYS A 29 -13.45 -11.02 0.82
C LYS A 29 -14.70 -11.54 0.10
N GLU A 30 -15.35 -10.73 -0.72
CA GLU A 30 -16.49 -11.15 -1.56
C GLU A 30 -16.11 -12.25 -2.57
N LYS A 31 -14.85 -12.27 -3.00
CA LYS A 31 -14.30 -13.33 -3.86
C LYS A 31 -13.77 -14.54 -3.07
N HIS A 32 -14.03 -14.61 -1.77
CA HIS A 32 -13.51 -15.68 -0.89
C HIS A 32 -11.99 -15.86 -0.96
N CYS A 33 -11.24 -14.79 -1.23
CA CYS A 33 -9.79 -14.82 -1.13
C CYS A 33 -9.37 -14.86 0.35
N ASN A 34 -8.22 -15.47 0.62
CA ASN A 34 -7.59 -15.47 1.93
C ASN A 34 -6.56 -14.34 2.00
N GLU A 35 -6.82 -13.31 2.78
CA GLU A 35 -5.88 -12.22 2.95
C GLU A 35 -4.74 -12.65 3.90
N ILE A 36 -3.51 -12.68 3.37
CA ILE A 36 -2.32 -13.19 4.10
C ILE A 36 -1.38 -12.09 4.60
N GLY A 37 -1.64 -10.81 4.29
CA GLY A 37 -0.83 -9.71 4.83
C GLY A 37 -1.05 -8.37 4.14
N ARG A 38 -0.56 -7.31 4.78
CA ARG A 38 -0.56 -5.93 4.28
C ARG A 38 0.77 -5.24 4.57
N TYR A 39 1.27 -4.47 3.62
CA TYR A 39 2.38 -3.55 3.79
C TYR A 39 2.04 -2.17 3.22
N GLN A 40 2.38 -1.11 3.95
CA GLN A 40 2.20 0.26 3.46
C GLN A 40 3.32 1.16 3.97
N CYS A 41 3.76 2.09 3.12
CA CYS A 41 4.70 3.15 3.48
C CYS A 41 4.30 4.51 2.91
N ALA A 42 5.09 5.54 3.22
CA ALA A 42 4.91 6.87 2.63
C ALA A 42 5.22 6.84 1.13
N GLY A 43 4.51 7.65 0.35
CA GLY A 43 4.74 7.80 -1.08
C GLY A 43 4.67 9.26 -1.49
N PHE A 44 5.58 9.69 -2.36
CA PHE A 44 5.61 11.06 -2.85
C PHE A 44 4.31 11.42 -3.59
N ASP A 45 3.61 12.44 -3.09
CA ASP A 45 2.32 12.87 -3.60
C ASP A 45 2.39 14.33 -4.07
N THR A 46 2.01 14.54 -5.34
CA THR A 46 1.94 15.86 -5.98
C THR A 46 0.54 16.19 -6.48
N PHE A 47 -0.48 15.47 -6.02
CA PHE A 47 -1.85 15.67 -6.45
C PHE A 47 -2.43 16.98 -5.91
N GLY A 48 -3.14 17.71 -6.78
CA GLY A 48 -3.87 18.93 -6.41
C GLY A 48 -2.98 20.04 -5.82
N PRO A 49 -3.41 20.69 -4.72
CA PRO A 49 -2.68 21.83 -4.15
C PRO A 49 -1.26 21.47 -3.72
N PHE A 50 -0.98 20.19 -3.45
CA PHE A 50 0.35 19.74 -3.03
C PHE A 50 1.41 20.00 -4.10
N LYS A 51 1.06 19.99 -5.39
CA LYS A 51 1.99 20.35 -6.48
C LYS A 51 2.61 21.74 -6.29
N LEU A 52 1.85 22.70 -5.77
CA LEU A 52 2.27 24.10 -5.63
C LEU A 52 3.22 24.34 -4.45
N VAL A 53 3.16 23.49 -3.43
CA VAL A 53 4.09 23.52 -2.27
C VAL A 53 5.21 22.49 -2.41
N GLY A 54 5.31 21.86 -3.58
CA GLY A 54 6.35 20.91 -3.98
C GLY A 54 6.04 19.44 -3.65
N GLY A 55 4.88 19.12 -3.10
CA GLY A 55 4.42 17.77 -2.80
C GLY A 55 4.55 17.36 -1.34
N LEU A 56 3.88 16.28 -0.97
CA LEU A 56 3.94 15.61 0.34
C LEU A 56 4.85 14.39 0.28
N GLN A 57 5.48 14.04 1.41
CA GLN A 57 6.35 12.86 1.53
C GLN A 57 7.48 12.82 0.47
N LYS A 58 8.12 13.97 0.22
CA LYS A 58 9.32 14.03 -0.62
C LYS A 58 10.40 13.11 -0.07
N GLY A 59 11.07 12.37 -0.96
CA GLY A 59 12.11 11.41 -0.57
C GLY A 59 11.58 10.03 -0.18
N HIS A 60 10.26 9.82 -0.23
CA HIS A 60 9.64 8.52 0.03
C HIS A 60 9.04 7.88 -1.24
N PRO A 61 9.05 6.54 -1.38
CA PRO A 61 9.63 5.59 -0.42
C PRO A 61 11.15 5.70 -0.31
N THR A 62 11.70 5.55 0.90
CA THR A 62 13.14 5.45 1.14
C THR A 62 13.66 4.05 0.80
N GLU A 63 14.97 3.87 0.76
CA GLU A 63 15.59 2.56 0.58
C GLU A 63 15.18 1.58 1.70
N GLU A 64 15.09 2.05 2.95
CA GLU A 64 14.62 1.24 4.08
C GLU A 64 13.15 0.82 3.92
N GLU A 65 12.29 1.69 3.39
CA GLU A 65 10.90 1.34 3.10
C GLU A 65 10.81 0.32 1.96
N LEU A 66 11.63 0.45 0.92
CA LEU A 66 11.71 -0.55 -0.15
C LEU A 66 12.20 -1.90 0.39
N GLN A 67 13.23 -1.91 1.24
CA GLN A 67 13.73 -3.11 1.88
C GLN A 67 12.67 -3.77 2.77
N ALA A 68 11.93 -2.99 3.55
CA ALA A 68 10.83 -3.49 4.37
C ALA A 68 9.70 -4.10 3.52
N ALA A 69 9.39 -3.55 2.34
CA ALA A 69 8.42 -4.14 1.42
C ALA A 69 8.88 -5.50 0.87
N VAL A 70 10.18 -5.63 0.57
CA VAL A 70 10.81 -6.89 0.15
C VAL A 70 10.80 -7.91 1.29
N GLU A 71 11.15 -7.50 2.51
CA GLU A 71 11.11 -8.36 3.69
C GLU A 71 9.70 -8.82 4.03
N PHE A 72 8.71 -7.93 3.92
CA PHE A 72 7.30 -8.30 4.04
C PHE A 72 6.95 -9.45 3.09
N TYR A 73 7.24 -9.32 1.80
CA TYR A 73 6.93 -10.37 0.83
C TYR A 73 7.68 -11.68 1.09
N LYS A 74 8.95 -11.60 1.51
CA LYS A 74 9.75 -12.79 1.85
C LYS A 74 9.23 -13.55 3.06
N ASN A 75 8.47 -12.90 3.94
CA ASN A 75 7.90 -13.47 5.17
C ASN A 75 6.41 -13.83 5.04
N LEU A 76 5.83 -13.76 3.84
CA LEU A 76 4.47 -14.26 3.53
C LEU A 76 4.46 -15.77 3.27
#